data_AF-A0A963GV31-F1
#
_entry.id   AF-A0A963GV31-F1
#
_cell.length_a   1.000
_cell.length_b   1.000
_cell.length_c   1.000
_cell.angle_alpha   90.00
_cell.angle_beta   90.00
_cell.angle_gamma   90.00
#
_symmetry.space_group_name_H-M   'P 1'
#
loop_
_entity.id
_entity.type
_entity.pdbx_description
1 polymer ?
#
loop_
_entity_poly.entity_id
_entity_poly.type
_entity_poly.pdbx_seq_one_letter_code
_entity_poly.pdbx_strand_id
1 'polypeptide(L)'
;MRLARGKCRTRVFAALRRDYAELRASWGGYAGYDNFFAADLNNAKLVSLALYTDLVPAFEALLASQDRDLPQFYRSVGGLAALDKAARHEALGQLLHSGNDHRRAPGAISLGATAAQ
;
A
#
# COMPACT_ATOMS: atom_id res chain seq x y z
N MET A 1 -30.64 6.69 -13.55
CA MET A 1 -30.25 6.22 -12.20
C MET A 1 -28.72 6.32 -11.99
N ARG A 2 -28.14 7.54 -11.94
CA ARG A 2 -26.67 7.80 -11.88
C ARG A 2 -26.21 8.41 -10.53
N LEU A 3 -27.11 8.49 -9.55
CA LEU A 3 -26.93 9.25 -8.31
C LEU A 3 -26.37 8.43 -7.13
N ALA A 4 -26.44 7.08 -7.17
CA ALA A 4 -25.99 6.24 -6.07
C ALA A 4 -24.45 6.10 -5.99
N ARG A 5 -23.79 6.01 -7.16
CA ARG A 5 -22.34 5.75 -7.25
C ARG A 5 -21.49 6.95 -6.80
N GLY A 6 -21.97 8.17 -7.03
CA GLY A 6 -21.33 9.41 -6.54
C GLY A 6 -21.31 9.52 -5.02
N LYS A 7 -22.41 9.13 -4.35
CA LYS A 7 -22.53 9.18 -2.88
C LYS A 7 -21.55 8.23 -2.18
N CYS A 8 -21.35 7.03 -2.72
CA CYS A 8 -20.39 6.06 -2.16
C CYS A 8 -18.95 6.58 -2.25
N ARG A 9 -18.57 7.17 -3.40
CA ARG A 9 -17.24 7.77 -3.58
C ARG A 9 -16.99 8.90 -2.58
N THR A 10 -17.95 9.80 -2.39
CA THR A 10 -17.85 10.89 -1.41
C THR A 10 -17.71 10.36 0.02
N ARG A 11 -18.46 9.31 0.38
CA ARG A 11 -18.34 8.67 1.70
C ARG A 11 -16.96 8.06 1.94
N VAL A 12 -16.38 7.42 0.93
CA VAL A 12 -15.03 6.84 1.03
C VAL A 12 -13.98 7.94 1.23
N PHE A 13 -14.06 9.05 0.50
CA PHE A 13 -13.15 10.18 0.71
C PHE A 13 -13.33 10.87 2.06
N ALA A 14 -14.56 10.95 2.57
CA ALA A 14 -14.82 11.48 3.90
C ALA A 14 -14.22 10.59 5.00
N ALA A 15 -14.37 9.26 4.87
CA ALA A 15 -13.74 8.30 5.78
C ALA A 15 -12.22 8.44 5.74
N LEU A 16 -11.61 8.49 4.55
CA LEU A 16 -10.17 8.65 4.39
C LEU A 16 -9.63 9.93 5.05
N ARG A 17 -10.35 11.05 4.99
CA ARG A 17 -9.96 12.30 5.67
C ARG A 17 -10.02 12.18 7.19
N ARG A 18 -11.01 11.47 7.73
CA ARG A 18 -11.12 11.20 9.17
C ARG A 18 -9.97 10.31 9.63
N ASP A 19 -9.71 9.22 8.91
CA ASP A 19 -8.65 8.27 9.25
C ASP A 19 -7.27 8.98 9.21
N TYR A 20 -7.05 9.90 8.27
CA TYR A 20 -5.87 10.78 8.27
C TYR A 20 -5.80 11.69 9.51
N ALA A 21 -6.91 12.28 9.95
CA ALA A 21 -6.92 13.16 11.11
C ALA A 21 -6.54 12.40 12.41
N GLU A 22 -7.02 11.16 12.55
CA GLU A 22 -6.66 10.27 13.66
C GLU A 22 -5.16 9.91 13.61
N LEU A 23 -4.64 9.59 12.42
CA LEU A 23 -3.22 9.29 12.22
C LEU A 23 -2.33 10.51 12.50
N ARG A 24 -2.73 11.70 12.04
CA ARG A 24 -2.01 12.94 12.33
C ARG A 24 -1.95 13.22 13.83
N ALA A 25 -3.02 12.94 14.57
CA ALA A 25 -3.02 13.09 16.02
C ALA A 25 -2.03 12.14 16.68
N SER A 26 -1.91 10.89 16.21
CA SER A 26 -0.93 9.94 16.76
C SER A 26 0.53 10.32 16.47
N TRP A 27 0.78 11.11 15.41
CA TRP A 27 2.08 11.68 15.08
C TRP A 27 2.42 12.99 15.82
N GLY A 28 1.65 13.34 16.86
CA GLY A 28 1.86 14.60 17.59
C GLY A 28 1.47 15.84 16.79
N GLY A 29 0.57 15.72 15.82
CA GLY A 29 0.04 16.84 15.05
C GLY A 29 0.83 17.20 13.79
N TYR A 30 1.81 16.37 13.39
CA TYR A 30 2.61 16.59 12.17
C TYR A 30 1.73 16.82 10.93
N ALA A 31 1.81 18.04 10.39
CA ALA A 31 0.93 18.53 9.32
C ALA A 31 1.52 18.36 7.91
N GLY A 32 2.60 17.59 7.73
CA GLY A 32 3.31 17.50 6.45
C GLY A 32 2.47 16.96 5.29
N TYR A 33 1.40 16.22 5.58
CA TYR A 33 0.49 15.67 4.58
C TYR A 33 -0.84 16.44 4.49
N ASP A 34 -1.03 17.52 5.25
CA ASP A 34 -2.28 18.28 5.27
C ASP A 34 -2.62 18.78 3.86
N ASN A 35 -1.63 19.28 3.11
CA ASN A 35 -1.85 19.76 1.74
C ASN A 35 -2.28 18.64 0.78
N PHE A 36 -1.79 17.41 0.99
CA PHE A 36 -2.17 16.25 0.18
C PHE A 36 -3.64 15.87 0.40
N PHE A 37 -4.12 15.89 1.65
CA PHE A 37 -5.49 15.56 2.02
C PHE A 37 -6.48 16.74 1.93
N ALA A 38 -6.00 17.98 2.00
CA ALA A 38 -6.80 19.20 1.88
C ALA A 38 -7.26 19.44 0.43
N ALA A 39 -6.37 19.21 -0.53
CA ALA A 39 -6.65 19.34 -1.96
C ALA A 39 -7.71 18.32 -2.44
N ASP A 40 -8.24 18.52 -3.65
CA ASP A 40 -9.22 17.59 -4.23
C ASP A 40 -8.59 16.18 -4.35
N LEU A 41 -9.14 15.23 -3.59
CA LEU A 41 -8.72 13.85 -3.58
C LEU A 41 -9.41 13.17 -4.76
N ASN A 42 -8.62 12.83 -5.78
CA ASN A 42 -9.12 12.22 -6.99
C ASN A 42 -8.42 10.88 -7.26
N ASN A 43 -9.00 10.10 -8.16
CA ASN A 43 -8.46 8.79 -8.52
C ASN A 43 -7.01 8.88 -9.07
N ALA A 44 -6.63 9.98 -9.72
CA ALA A 44 -5.27 10.14 -10.25
C ALA A 44 -4.22 10.23 -9.14
N LYS A 45 -4.46 11.02 -8.09
CA LYS A 45 -3.56 11.11 -6.92
C LYS A 45 -3.42 9.79 -6.19
N LEU A 46 -4.53 9.07 -6.03
CA LEU A 46 -4.50 7.75 -5.39
C LEU A 46 -3.74 6.73 -6.24
N VAL A 47 -3.89 6.76 -7.57
CA VAL A 47 -3.12 5.90 -8.47
C VAL A 47 -1.63 6.25 -8.41
N SER A 48 -1.25 7.53 -8.43
CA SER A 48 0.15 7.93 -8.28
C SER A 48 0.74 7.50 -6.94
N LEU A 49 -0.03 7.63 -5.85
CA LEU A 49 0.39 7.15 -4.53
C LEU A 49 0.54 5.63 -4.53
N ALA A 50 -0.45 4.89 -5.03
CA ALA A 50 -0.42 3.43 -5.11
C ALA A 50 0.80 2.94 -5.90
N LEU A 51 1.09 3.55 -7.06
CA LEU A 51 2.28 3.23 -7.86
C LEU A 51 3.59 3.53 -7.13
N TYR A 52 3.64 4.61 -6.33
CA TYR A 52 4.83 4.95 -5.55
C TYR A 52 5.06 3.94 -4.42
N THR A 53 3.98 3.47 -3.78
CA THR A 53 4.05 2.57 -2.63
C THR A 53 3.96 1.09 -2.99
N ASP A 54 3.82 0.74 -4.27
CA ASP A 54 3.48 -0.62 -4.73
C ASP A 54 4.53 -1.66 -4.31
N LEU A 55 5.80 -1.23 -4.19
CA LEU A 55 6.92 -2.08 -3.81
C LEU A 55 7.20 -2.10 -2.30
N VAL A 56 6.57 -1.22 -1.50
CA VAL A 56 6.80 -1.17 -0.05
C VAL A 56 6.57 -2.54 0.62
N PRO A 57 5.49 -3.29 0.29
CA PRO A 57 5.29 -4.62 0.87
C PRO A 57 6.42 -5.62 0.58
N ALA A 58 7.10 -5.48 -0.57
CA ALA A 58 8.22 -6.34 -0.94
C ALA A 58 9.41 -6.13 0.00
N PHE A 59 9.71 -4.87 0.31
CA PHE A 59 10.78 -4.50 1.23
C PHE A 59 10.44 -4.83 2.69
N GLU A 60 9.18 -4.67 3.09
CA GLU A 60 8.71 -5.10 4.41
C GLU A 60 8.87 -6.62 4.60
N ALA A 61 8.52 -7.41 3.58
CA ALA A 61 8.70 -8.86 3.60
C ALA A 61 10.18 -9.25 3.69
N LEU A 62 11.04 -8.60 2.90
CA LEU A 62 12.49 -8.82 2.96
C LEU A 62 13.08 -8.45 4.33
N LEU A 63 12.60 -7.37 4.95
CA LEU A 63 13.06 -6.98 6.29
C LEU A 63 12.59 -8.00 7.34
N ALA A 64 11.36 -8.48 7.24
CA ALA A 64 10.81 -9.50 8.12
C ALA A 64 11.55 -10.84 8.02
N SER A 65 11.96 -11.24 6.81
CA SER A 65 12.73 -12.48 6.61
C SER A 65 14.16 -12.42 7.17
N GLN A 66 14.64 -11.23 7.52
CA GLN A 66 15.98 -10.99 8.09
C GLN A 66 15.90 -10.59 9.57
N ASP A 67 14.85 -11.00 10.29
CA ASP A 67 14.62 -10.68 11.71
C ASP A 67 14.68 -9.17 12.03
N ARG A 68 14.36 -8.33 11.04
CA ARG A 68 14.46 -6.85 11.10
C ARG A 68 15.89 -6.32 11.29
N ASP A 69 16.91 -7.10 10.92
CA ASP A 69 18.31 -6.65 10.88
C ASP A 69 18.52 -5.64 9.74
N LEU A 70 18.63 -4.36 10.10
CA LEU A 70 18.82 -3.28 9.13
C LEU A 70 20.14 -3.39 8.35
N PRO A 71 21.30 -3.67 8.96
CA PRO A 71 22.54 -3.90 8.21
C PRO A 71 22.43 -4.98 7.12
N GLN A 72 21.80 -6.11 7.43
CA GLN A 72 21.59 -7.21 6.49
C GLN A 72 20.59 -6.84 5.41
N PHE A 73 19.50 -6.16 5.77
CA PHE A 73 18.54 -5.61 4.83
C PHE A 73 19.21 -4.67 3.81
N TYR A 74 20.03 -3.72 4.25
CA TYR A 74 20.73 -2.81 3.34
C TYR A 74 21.69 -3.53 2.40
N ARG A 75 22.36 -4.60 2.85
CA ARG A 75 23.19 -5.44 1.96
C ARG A 75 22.33 -6.13 0.89
N SER A 76 21.21 -6.72 1.29
CA SER A 76 20.28 -7.39 0.36
C SER A 76 19.68 -6.42 -0.67
N VAL A 77 19.26 -5.23 -0.23
CA VAL A 77 18.77 -4.18 -1.12
C VAL A 77 19.88 -3.66 -2.05
N GLY A 78 21.11 -3.56 -1.56
CA GLY A 78 22.27 -3.24 -2.40
C GLY A 78 22.48 -4.25 -3.52
N GLY A 79 22.33 -5.54 -3.23
CA GLY A 79 22.36 -6.61 -4.25
C GLY A 79 21.24 -6.46 -5.29
N LEU A 80 20.01 -6.18 -4.85
CA LEU A 80 18.87 -5.92 -5.76
C LEU A 80 19.10 -4.70 -6.65
N ALA A 81 19.71 -3.63 -6.11
CA ALA A 81 20.00 -2.41 -6.85
C ALA A 81 21.08 -2.61 -7.93
N ALA A 82 21.97 -3.59 -7.76
CA ALA A 82 23.01 -3.93 -8.75
C ALA A 82 22.47 -4.75 -9.93
N LEU A 83 21.29 -5.37 -9.80
CA LEU A 83 20.64 -6.10 -10.89
C LEU A 83 20.22 -5.15 -12.02
N ASP A 84 20.18 -5.69 -13.24
CA ASP A 84 19.53 -5.01 -14.35
C ASP A 84 18.03 -4.83 -14.08
N LYS A 85 17.40 -3.96 -14.87
CA LYS A 85 16.01 -3.58 -14.64
C LYS A 85 15.06 -4.79 -14.66
N ALA A 86 15.24 -5.74 -15.58
CA ALA A 86 14.32 -6.87 -15.71
C ALA A 86 14.47 -7.83 -14.52
N ALA A 87 15.71 -8.23 -14.21
CA ALA A 87 16.00 -9.11 -13.07
C ALA A 87 15.57 -8.50 -11.74
N ARG A 88 15.73 -7.18 -11.57
CA ARG A 88 15.27 -6.47 -10.37
C ARG A 88 13.75 -6.50 -10.22
N HIS A 89 13.00 -6.26 -11.30
CA HIS A 89 11.54 -6.30 -11.25
C HIS A 89 11.03 -7.71 -10.95
N GLU A 90 11.67 -8.73 -11.51
CA GLU A 90 11.34 -10.12 -11.21
C GLU A 90 11.58 -10.45 -9.72
N ALA A 91 12.75 -10.11 -9.18
CA ALA A 91 13.09 -10.35 -7.78
C ALA A 91 12.14 -9.60 -6.82
N LEU A 92 11.83 -8.34 -7.12
CA LEU A 92 10.85 -7.56 -6.35
C LEU A 92 9.44 -8.15 -6.47
N GLY A 93 9.06 -8.66 -7.64
CA GLY A 93 7.81 -9.38 -7.86
C GLY A 93 7.71 -10.64 -6.99
N GLN A 94 8.79 -11.43 -6.89
CA GLN A 94 8.83 -12.62 -6.02
C GLN A 94 8.65 -12.22 -4.55
N LEU A 95 9.34 -11.18 -4.08
CA LEU A 95 9.19 -10.65 -2.73
C LEU A 95 7.77 -10.15 -2.45
N LEU A 96 7.10 -9.53 -3.42
CA LEU A 96 5.70 -9.12 -3.29
C LEU A 96 4.75 -10.31 -3.10
N HIS A 97 4.96 -11.41 -3.83
CA HIS A 97 4.16 -12.63 -3.66
C HIS A 97 4.38 -13.22 -2.28
N SER A 98 5.64 -13.38 -1.86
CA SER A 98 5.98 -13.89 -0.53
C SER A 98 5.46 -13.01 0.61
N GLY A 99 5.51 -11.68 0.46
CA GLY A 99 4.95 -10.72 1.41
C GLY A 99 3.43 -10.76 1.50
N ASN A 100 2.74 -10.96 0.37
CA ASN A 100 1.30 -11.16 0.35
C ASN A 100 0.89 -12.48 1.01
N ASP A 101 1.68 -13.54 0.83
CA ASP A 101 1.42 -14.83 1.47
C ASP A 101 1.57 -14.75 3.00
N HIS A 102 2.56 -14.01 3.50
CA HIS A 102 2.70 -13.73 4.94
C HIS A 102 1.58 -12.84 5.50
N ARG A 103 0.95 -12.00 4.68
CA ARG A 103 -0.25 -11.24 5.07
C ARG A 103 -1.54 -12.07 5.03
N ARG A 104 -1.53 -13.27 4.42
CA ARG A 104 -2.74 -14.03 4.01
C ARG A 104 -3.04 -15.31 4.82
N ALA A 105 -2.90 -15.30 6.15
CA ALA A 105 -3.40 -16.42 6.99
C ALA A 105 -4.16 -15.95 8.25
N PRO A 106 -5.18 -16.71 8.71
CA PRO A 106 -6.45 -17.04 8.06
C PRO A 106 -7.62 -16.24 8.69
N GLY A 107 -8.45 -15.61 7.85
CA GLY A 107 -9.71 -15.00 8.29
C GLY A 107 -9.96 -13.59 7.77
N ALA A 108 -9.91 -13.35 6.46
CA ALA A 108 -10.47 -12.12 5.90
C ALA A 108 -10.86 -12.30 4.42
N ILE A 109 -12.16 -12.62 4.27
CA ILE A 109 -13.05 -12.32 3.14
C ILE A 109 -12.75 -13.05 1.83
N SER A 110 -13.30 -14.27 1.74
CA SER A 110 -13.76 -14.85 0.48
C SER A 110 -14.91 -13.97 -0.05
N LEU A 111 -14.63 -13.11 -1.03
CA LEU A 111 -15.68 -12.52 -1.85
C LEU A 111 -16.14 -13.61 -2.81
N GLY A 112 -17.09 -14.41 -2.32
CA GLY A 112 -17.81 -15.39 -3.11
C GLY A 112 -18.32 -14.74 -4.38
N ALA A 113 -17.77 -15.19 -5.51
CA ALA A 113 -18.46 -15.11 -6.77
C ALA A 113 -19.77 -15.89 -6.61
N THR A 114 -20.90 -15.20 -6.66
CA THR A 114 -22.17 -15.85 -6.95
C THR A 114 -22.68 -15.26 -8.24
N ALA A 115 -22.34 -15.95 -9.32
CA ALA A 115 -23.03 -15.87 -10.59
C ALA A 115 -24.38 -16.59 -10.48
N ALA A 116 -25.33 -16.10 -11.27
CA ALA A 116 -26.45 -16.84 -11.85
C ALA A 116 -27.44 -17.56 -10.91
N GLN A 117 -28.64 -16.97 -10.77
CA GLN A 117 -29.81 -17.35 -11.57
C GLN A 117 -30.97 -16.37 -11.32
#